data_AF-A7EYM5-F1
#
_entry.id   AF-A7EYM5-F1
#
_cell.length_a   1.000
_cell.length_b   1.000
_cell.length_c   1.000
_cell.angle_alpha   90.00
_cell.angle_beta   90.00
_cell.angle_gamma   90.00
#
_symmetry.space_group_name_H-M   'P 1'
#
loop_
_entity.id
_entity.type
_entity.pdbx_description
1 polymer ?
#
loop_
_entity_poly.entity_id
_entity_poly.type
_entity_poly.pdbx_seq_one_letter_code
_entity_poly.pdbx_strand_id
1 'polypeptide(L)'
;MSVSARSAVTWEVRKFETKILGNPFVGEPRPELENAWHNLLRYDNLQVPLSDFDENMPVIHLKDGSGVIAQLTVFHALHCLKKLRQWVYRDHYYSTASEDRLSLESEHADHCIEYIRENLMCKPDLSLITYNDHECVNWDNIDAWAEEREFDLFRVDLLERPDPMS
;
A
#
# COMPACT_ATOMS: atom_id res chain seq x y z
N MET A 1 -0.52 23.88 -3.14
CA MET A 1 -0.87 23.61 -1.73
C MET A 1 -0.64 22.12 -1.60
N SER A 2 0.51 21.68 -1.04
CA SER A 2 0.96 20.29 -1.17
C SER A 2 -0.19 19.32 -0.86
N VAL A 3 -0.43 18.32 -1.71
CA VAL A 3 -1.33 17.17 -1.46
C VAL A 3 -0.79 16.39 -0.26
N SER A 4 -1.01 16.95 0.91
CA SER A 4 -0.62 16.37 2.17
C SER A 4 -1.86 15.71 2.73
N ALA A 5 -1.83 14.39 2.84
CA ALA A 5 -2.82 13.64 3.60
C ALA A 5 -2.91 14.08 5.09
N ARG A 6 -2.05 15.01 5.54
CA ARG A 6 -2.12 15.67 6.85
C ARG A 6 -3.51 16.20 7.18
N SER A 7 -4.28 16.69 6.21
CA SER A 7 -5.65 17.18 6.47
C SER A 7 -6.61 16.07 6.87
N ALA A 8 -6.32 14.81 6.50
CA ALA A 8 -7.11 13.63 6.86
C ALA A 8 -6.65 12.99 8.18
N VAL A 9 -5.55 13.46 8.78
CA VAL A 9 -5.04 12.90 10.03
C VAL A 9 -5.89 13.39 11.19
N THR A 10 -6.66 12.47 11.75
CA THR A 10 -7.28 12.61 13.06
C THR A 10 -6.84 11.47 13.96
N TRP A 11 -6.60 11.76 15.23
CA TRP A 11 -6.13 10.78 16.19
C TRP A 11 -7.29 10.15 16.96
N GLU A 12 -7.16 8.87 17.25
CA GLU A 12 -8.06 8.11 18.11
C GLU A 12 -7.26 7.20 19.04
N VAL A 13 -7.84 6.90 20.20
CA VAL A 13 -7.24 5.97 21.15
C VAL A 13 -7.94 4.62 20.96
N ARG A 14 -7.19 3.59 20.61
CA ARG A 14 -7.72 2.23 20.44
C ARG A 14 -6.72 1.16 20.86
N LYS A 15 -7.21 -0.04 21.15
CA LYS A 15 -6.35 -1.19 21.43
C LYS A 15 -5.80 -1.77 20.13
N PHE A 16 -4.54 -2.19 20.14
CA PHE A 16 -3.99 -3.02 19.07
C PHE A 16 -4.59 -4.41 19.14
N GLU A 17 -5.56 -4.70 18.28
CA GLU A 17 -6.14 -6.04 18.18
C GLU A 17 -5.18 -6.97 17.44
N THR A 18 -4.38 -7.71 18.22
CA THR A 18 -3.42 -8.70 17.73
C THR A 18 -3.94 -10.13 17.82
N LYS A 19 -5.21 -10.32 18.19
CA LYS A 19 -5.85 -11.63 18.21
C LYS A 19 -5.88 -12.22 16.80
N ILE A 20 -5.47 -13.48 16.69
CA ILE A 20 -5.44 -14.22 15.43
C ILE A 20 -6.82 -14.83 15.13
N LEU A 21 -7.51 -15.32 16.17
CA LEU A 21 -8.80 -15.96 16.01
C LEU A 21 -9.87 -14.94 15.57
N GLY A 22 -10.52 -15.21 14.44
CA GLY A 22 -11.54 -14.34 13.86
C GLY A 22 -10.98 -13.08 13.17
N ASN A 23 -9.66 -12.96 13.00
CA ASN A 23 -9.05 -11.82 12.34
C ASN A 23 -9.04 -12.03 10.83
N PRO A 24 -9.68 -11.15 10.03
CA PRO A 24 -9.83 -11.34 8.60
C PRO A 24 -8.52 -11.16 7.82
N PHE A 25 -7.47 -10.57 8.41
CA PHE A 25 -6.22 -10.27 7.70
C PHE A 25 -5.13 -11.34 7.81
N VAL A 26 -5.29 -12.35 8.67
CA VAL A 26 -4.23 -13.32 8.99
C VAL A 26 -4.67 -14.78 8.84
N GLY A 27 -3.69 -15.67 8.71
CA GLY A 27 -3.88 -17.12 8.58
C GLY A 27 -3.97 -17.61 7.14
N GLU A 28 -4.45 -18.85 6.99
CA GLU A 28 -4.54 -19.54 5.70
C GLU A 28 -5.37 -18.76 4.67
N PRO A 29 -5.03 -18.86 3.37
CA PRO A 29 -5.79 -18.28 2.27
C PRO A 29 -7.27 -18.66 2.32
N ARG A 30 -8.14 -17.65 2.26
CA ARG A 30 -9.60 -17.83 2.26
C ARG A 30 -10.30 -16.60 1.64
N PRO A 31 -11.51 -16.75 1.09
CA PRO A 31 -12.21 -15.64 0.42
C PRO A 31 -12.38 -14.39 1.29
N GLU A 32 -12.73 -14.57 2.57
CA GLU A 32 -12.85 -13.46 3.52
C GLU A 32 -11.54 -12.65 3.64
N LEU A 33 -10.40 -13.35 3.69
CA LEU A 33 -9.09 -12.74 3.82
C LEU A 33 -8.67 -12.01 2.55
N GLU A 34 -8.94 -12.60 1.38
CA GLU A 34 -8.67 -11.92 0.11
C GLU A 34 -9.50 -10.64 -0.03
N ASN A 35 -10.77 -10.70 0.36
CA ASN A 35 -11.65 -9.53 0.34
C ASN A 35 -11.19 -8.44 1.32
N ALA A 36 -10.77 -8.81 2.53
CA ALA A 36 -10.27 -7.86 3.51
C ALA A 36 -9.02 -7.11 2.99
N TRP A 37 -8.05 -7.85 2.44
CA TRP A 37 -6.84 -7.26 1.85
C TRP A 37 -7.07 -6.54 0.53
N HIS A 38 -8.09 -6.90 -0.24
CA HIS A 38 -8.50 -6.17 -1.42
C HIS A 38 -9.11 -4.83 -1.04
N ASN A 39 -10.06 -4.84 -0.10
CA ASN A 39 -10.73 -3.63 0.37
C ASN A 39 -9.75 -2.65 1.04
N LEU A 40 -8.81 -3.15 1.84
CA LEU A 40 -7.79 -2.32 2.51
C LEU A 40 -6.88 -1.55 1.53
N LEU A 41 -6.67 -2.07 0.33
CA LEU A 41 -5.80 -1.48 -0.70
C LEU A 41 -6.60 -0.97 -1.89
N ARG A 42 -7.92 -0.81 -1.75
CA ARG A 42 -8.81 -0.48 -2.87
C ARG A 42 -8.47 0.87 -3.50
N TYR A 43 -8.01 1.81 -2.68
CA TYR A 43 -7.73 3.19 -3.07
C TYR A 43 -6.23 3.52 -2.97
N ASP A 44 -5.35 2.52 -3.17
CA ASP A 44 -3.90 2.69 -3.00
C ASP A 44 -3.24 3.54 -4.10
N ASN A 45 -3.84 3.60 -5.29
CA ASN A 45 -3.37 4.39 -6.43
C ASN A 45 -4.12 5.72 -6.50
N LEU A 46 -3.36 6.80 -6.47
CA LEU A 46 -3.89 8.16 -6.35
C LEU A 46 -3.52 8.96 -7.59
N GLN A 47 -4.50 9.67 -8.15
CA GLN A 47 -4.24 10.79 -9.04
C GLN A 47 -3.89 12.01 -8.20
N VAL A 48 -2.72 12.59 -8.47
CA VAL A 48 -2.23 13.77 -7.75
C VAL A 48 -1.94 14.90 -8.75
N PRO A 49 -2.40 16.14 -8.48
CA PRO A 49 -2.11 17.28 -9.35
C PRO A 49 -0.61 17.54 -9.52
N LEU A 50 -0.21 17.95 -10.72
CA LEU A 50 1.19 18.34 -11.01
C LEU A 50 1.70 19.48 -10.12
N SER A 51 0.80 20.35 -9.63
CA SER A 51 1.15 21.44 -8.71
C SER A 51 1.80 21.00 -7.40
N ASP A 52 1.70 19.71 -7.08
CA ASP A 52 2.18 19.12 -5.84
C ASP A 52 3.37 18.16 -6.06
N PHE A 53 3.87 18.10 -7.30
CA PHE A 53 5.03 17.32 -7.68
C PHE A 53 6.24 18.18 -8.01
N ASP A 54 7.42 17.69 -7.63
CA ASP A 54 8.70 18.19 -8.13
C ASP A 54 8.97 17.51 -9.48
N GLU A 55 9.32 18.30 -10.50
CA GLU A 55 9.52 17.83 -11.89
C GLU A 55 10.58 16.72 -12.02
N ASN A 56 11.43 16.53 -11.00
CA ASN A 56 12.51 15.53 -11.01
C ASN A 56 12.14 14.17 -10.40
N MET A 57 10.90 13.96 -9.93
CA MET A 57 10.51 12.65 -9.40
C MET A 57 10.12 11.67 -10.51
N PRO A 58 10.55 10.40 -10.45
CA PRO A 58 10.12 9.38 -11.41
C PRO A 58 8.66 9.00 -11.13
N VAL A 59 7.74 9.62 -11.88
CA VAL A 59 6.29 9.47 -11.70
C VAL A 59 5.61 9.10 -13.02
N ILE A 60 4.48 8.42 -12.93
CA ILE A 60 3.69 8.07 -14.12
C ILE A 60 2.76 9.24 -14.41
N HIS A 61 2.93 9.89 -15.56
CA HIS A 61 2.09 11.01 -15.98
C HIS A 61 0.77 10.54 -16.59
N LEU A 62 -0.28 11.33 -16.39
CA LEU A 62 -1.53 11.19 -17.13
C LEU A 62 -1.41 11.89 -18.49
N LYS A 63 -1.94 11.25 -19.54
CA LYS A 63 -1.86 11.75 -20.92
C LYS A 63 -2.52 13.12 -21.12
N ASP A 64 -3.52 13.44 -20.31
CA ASP A 64 -4.25 14.71 -20.37
C ASP A 64 -3.54 15.85 -19.61
N GLY A 65 -2.38 15.57 -18.99
CA GLY A 65 -1.61 16.52 -18.21
C GLY A 65 -2.28 16.93 -16.89
N SER A 66 -3.36 16.25 -16.48
CA SER A 66 -4.11 16.60 -15.27
C SER A 66 -3.36 16.29 -13.96
N GLY A 67 -2.38 15.40 -14.02
CA GLY A 67 -1.68 14.93 -12.83
C GLY A 67 -0.74 13.77 -13.11
N VAL A 68 -0.31 13.15 -12.02
CA VAL A 68 0.51 11.94 -12.00
C VAL A 68 -0.11 10.90 -11.10
N ILE A 69 0.30 9.65 -11.27
CA ILE A 69 -0.09 8.55 -10.39
C ILE A 69 0.96 8.34 -9.33
N ALA A 70 0.51 8.30 -8.07
CA ALA A 70 1.34 8.04 -6.91
C ALA A 70 0.60 7.21 -5.87
N GLN A 71 1.31 6.74 -4.85
CA GLN A 71 0.73 6.05 -3.69
C GLN A 71 1.19 6.74 -2.41
N LEU A 72 0.38 6.70 -1.34
CA LEU A 72 0.91 7.01 -0.02
C LEU A 72 1.88 5.90 0.40
N THR A 73 2.96 6.28 1.07
CA THR A 73 3.97 5.32 1.54
C THR A 73 3.39 4.25 2.49
N VAL A 74 2.33 4.58 3.23
CA VAL A 74 1.63 3.61 4.09
C VAL A 74 0.86 2.56 3.28
N PHE A 75 0.23 2.92 2.16
CA PHE A 75 -0.41 1.95 1.26
C PHE A 75 0.63 1.04 0.61
N HIS A 76 1.78 1.58 0.21
CA HIS A 76 2.86 0.75 -0.32
C HIS A 76 3.41 -0.22 0.73
N ALA A 77 3.60 0.23 1.98
CA ALA A 77 4.00 -0.67 3.07
C ALA A 77 2.96 -1.79 3.32
N LEU A 78 1.66 -1.47 3.26
CA LEU A 78 0.58 -2.46 3.37
C LEU A 78 0.54 -3.43 2.18
N HIS A 79 0.78 -2.94 0.96
CA HIS A 79 0.97 -3.78 -0.24
C HIS A 79 2.13 -4.75 -0.04
N CYS A 80 3.28 -4.25 0.41
CA CYS A 80 4.45 -5.07 0.71
C CYS A 80 4.13 -6.15 1.76
N LEU A 81 3.38 -5.80 2.81
CA LEU A 81 2.98 -6.76 3.83
C LEU A 81 2.04 -7.85 3.28
N LYS A 82 1.09 -7.47 2.41
CA LYS A 82 0.24 -8.42 1.68
C LYS A 82 1.08 -9.37 0.80
N LYS A 83 2.09 -8.85 0.11
CA LYS A 83 3.00 -9.65 -0.72
C LYS A 83 3.80 -10.65 0.11
N LEU A 84 4.33 -10.24 1.25
CA LEU A 84 5.00 -11.15 2.18
C LEU A 84 4.08 -12.25 2.70
N ARG A 85 2.83 -11.93 3.02
CA ARG A 85 1.81 -12.94 3.36
C ARG A 85 1.63 -13.95 2.22
N GLN A 86 1.50 -13.48 0.98
CA GLN A 86 1.38 -14.37 -0.18
C GLN A 86 2.63 -15.25 -0.35
N TRP A 87 3.82 -14.73 -0.08
CA TRP A 87 5.07 -15.48 -0.10
C TRP A 87 5.16 -16.56 0.99
N VAL A 88 4.68 -16.27 2.21
CA VAL A 88 4.58 -17.26 3.29
C VAL A 88 3.73 -18.46 2.84
N TYR A 89 2.65 -18.21 2.11
CA TYR A 89 1.75 -19.20 1.54
C TYR A 89 2.02 -19.48 0.06
N ARG A 90 3.28 -19.40 -0.39
CA ARG A 90 3.61 -19.47 -1.82
C ARG A 90 3.14 -20.75 -2.51
N ASP A 91 3.07 -21.86 -1.79
CA ASP A 91 2.59 -23.13 -2.33
C ASP A 91 1.10 -23.06 -2.72
N HIS A 92 0.34 -22.11 -2.14
CA HIS A 92 -1.04 -21.81 -2.54
C HIS A 92 -1.08 -20.77 -3.67
N TYR A 93 -0.38 -19.63 -3.52
CA TYR A 93 -0.49 -18.51 -4.47
C TYR A 93 0.30 -18.70 -5.77
N TYR A 94 1.33 -19.55 -5.75
CA TYR A 94 2.26 -19.75 -6.85
C TYR A 94 2.45 -21.24 -7.18
N SER A 95 1.44 -22.06 -6.89
CA SER A 95 1.47 -23.52 -7.07
C SER A 95 1.80 -23.96 -8.51
N THR A 96 1.51 -23.11 -9.49
CA THR A 96 1.75 -23.35 -10.92
C THR A 96 2.76 -22.36 -11.53
N ALA A 97 3.49 -21.61 -10.71
CA ALA A 97 4.47 -20.65 -11.20
C ALA A 97 5.73 -21.35 -11.73
N SER A 98 6.35 -20.78 -12.77
CA SER A 98 7.66 -21.21 -13.23
C SER A 98 8.76 -20.83 -12.22
N GLU A 99 9.94 -21.44 -12.35
CA GLU A 99 11.11 -21.09 -11.53
C GLU A 99 11.48 -19.61 -11.68
N ASP A 100 11.51 -19.09 -12.91
CA ASP A 100 11.76 -17.66 -13.16
C ASP A 100 10.74 -16.77 -12.45
N ARG A 101 9.46 -17.14 -12.47
CA ARG A 101 8.42 -16.38 -11.77
C ARG A 101 8.59 -16.45 -10.26
N LEU A 102 8.93 -17.62 -9.71
CA LEU A 102 9.21 -17.76 -8.29
C LEU A 102 10.44 -16.95 -7.86
N SER A 103 11.47 -16.87 -8.70
CA SER A 103 12.65 -16.03 -8.46
C SER A 103 12.26 -14.56 -8.38
N LEU A 104 11.47 -14.06 -9.34
CA LEU A 104 10.98 -12.68 -9.33
C LEU A 104 10.12 -12.36 -8.10
N GLU A 105 9.25 -13.28 -7.67
CA GLU A 105 8.43 -13.07 -6.47
C GLU A 105 9.27 -13.15 -5.19
N SER A 106 10.36 -13.93 -5.18
CA SER A 106 11.33 -13.94 -4.09
C SER A 106 12.07 -12.60 -3.99
N GLU A 107 12.56 -12.06 -5.10
CA GLU A 107 13.20 -10.74 -5.14
C GLU A 107 12.24 -9.64 -4.72
N HIS A 108 10.97 -9.74 -5.13
CA HIS A 108 9.92 -8.83 -4.68
C HIS A 108 9.68 -8.95 -3.16
N ALA A 109 9.69 -10.17 -2.60
CA ALA A 109 9.61 -10.35 -1.15
C ALA A 109 10.78 -9.67 -0.43
N ASP A 110 12.02 -9.79 -0.93
CA ASP A 110 13.18 -9.10 -0.33
C ASP A 110 13.05 -7.57 -0.41
N HIS A 111 12.59 -7.04 -1.54
CA HIS A 111 12.25 -5.62 -1.67
C HIS A 111 11.20 -5.17 -0.65
N CYS A 112 10.14 -5.98 -0.47
CA CYS A 112 9.07 -5.69 0.48
C CYS A 112 9.58 -5.66 1.93
N ILE A 113 10.48 -6.58 2.30
CA ILE A 113 11.10 -6.60 3.64
C ILE A 113 11.87 -5.31 3.87
N GLU A 114 12.73 -4.93 2.92
CA GLU A 114 13.56 -3.74 3.06
C GLU A 114 12.74 -2.45 3.08
N TYR A 115 11.72 -2.34 2.22
CA TYR A 115 10.83 -1.18 2.20
C TYR A 115 10.10 -1.03 3.54
N ILE A 116 9.53 -2.11 4.08
CA ILE A 116 8.84 -2.06 5.37
C ILE A 116 9.82 -1.67 6.49
N ARG A 117 11.03 -2.24 6.51
CA ARG A 117 12.05 -1.90 7.51
C ARG A 117 12.40 -0.41 7.47
N GLU A 118 12.72 0.12 6.29
CA GLU A 118 13.05 1.55 6.11
C GLU A 118 11.85 2.45 6.43
N ASN A 119 10.63 2.07 6.04
CA ASN A 119 9.41 2.83 6.34
C ASN A 119 9.18 2.97 7.85
N LEU A 120 9.29 1.85 8.59
CA LEU A 120 9.16 1.82 10.05
C LEU A 120 10.26 2.64 10.75
N MET A 121 11.48 2.67 10.19
CA MET A 121 12.59 3.45 10.75
C MET A 121 12.53 4.95 10.39
N CYS A 122 11.92 5.30 9.25
CA CYS A 122 11.80 6.69 8.80
C CYS A 122 10.83 7.50 9.68
N LYS A 123 9.72 6.89 10.10
CA LYS A 123 8.73 7.49 11.00
C LYS A 123 8.30 6.47 12.06
N PRO A 124 9.15 6.22 13.06
CA PRO A 124 8.87 5.18 14.06
C PRO A 124 7.75 5.60 15.01
N ASP A 125 6.90 4.64 15.38
CA ASP A 125 6.08 4.75 16.58
C ASP A 125 6.97 4.50 17.81
N LEU A 126 7.08 5.52 18.66
CA LEU A 126 7.91 5.49 19.87
C LEU A 126 7.10 5.14 21.13
N SER A 127 5.84 4.74 20.97
CA SER A 127 4.97 4.29 22.06
C SER A 127 5.52 3.01 22.69
N LEU A 128 5.40 2.91 24.02
CA LEU A 128 5.80 1.69 24.73
C LEU A 128 4.77 0.57 24.46
N ILE A 129 5.26 -0.62 24.16
CA ILE A 129 4.42 -1.82 24.08
C ILE A 129 3.92 -2.14 25.49
N THR A 130 2.63 -1.89 25.72
CA THR A 130 1.93 -2.20 26.97
C THR A 130 0.60 -2.87 26.65
N TYR A 131 -0.13 -3.35 27.65
CA TYR A 131 -1.49 -3.90 27.46
C TYR A 131 -2.58 -2.82 27.32
N ASN A 132 -2.19 -1.55 27.16
CA ASN A 132 -3.09 -0.39 27.19
C ASN A 132 -3.40 0.12 25.78
N ASP A 133 -4.20 1.18 25.74
CA ASP A 133 -4.63 1.81 24.50
C ASP A 133 -3.47 2.54 23.80
N HIS A 134 -3.54 2.58 22.47
CA HIS A 134 -2.57 3.22 21.59
C HIS A 134 -3.21 4.43 20.91
N GLU A 135 -2.46 5.52 20.79
CA GLU A 135 -2.83 6.65 19.94
C GLU A 135 -2.57 6.28 18.47
N CYS A 136 -3.64 6.19 17.70
CA CYS A 136 -3.64 5.77 16.31
C CYS A 136 -4.20 6.87 15.42
N VAL A 137 -3.75 6.92 14.17
CA VAL A 137 -4.50 7.64 13.14
C VAL A 137 -5.79 6.87 12.87
N ASN A 138 -6.91 7.57 12.82
CA ASN A 138 -8.18 7.00 12.36
C ASN A 138 -8.03 6.63 10.88
N TRP A 139 -8.03 5.33 10.59
CA TRP A 139 -7.76 4.81 9.25
C TRP A 139 -8.86 5.15 8.26
N ASP A 140 -10.13 5.16 8.70
CA ASP A 140 -11.28 5.44 7.83
C ASP A 140 -11.18 6.84 7.20
N ASN A 141 -10.62 7.82 7.92
CA ASN A 141 -10.38 9.15 7.38
C ASN A 141 -9.26 9.17 6.32
N ILE A 142 -8.22 8.35 6.48
CA ILE A 142 -7.16 8.20 5.47
C ILE A 142 -7.70 7.50 4.23
N ASP A 143 -8.51 6.46 4.42
CA ASP A 143 -9.11 5.69 3.34
C ASP A 143 -10.13 6.53 2.53
N ALA A 144 -11.00 7.28 3.21
CA ALA A 144 -11.93 8.21 2.56
C ALA A 144 -11.20 9.34 1.80
N TRP A 145 -10.11 9.85 2.36
CA TRP A 145 -9.27 10.85 1.66
C TRP A 145 -8.62 10.27 0.41
N ALA A 146 -8.22 9.00 0.45
CA ALA A 146 -7.66 8.28 -0.69
C ALA A 146 -8.72 7.99 -1.76
N GLU A 147 -9.93 7.58 -1.36
CA GLU A 147 -11.07 7.32 -2.24
C GLU A 147 -11.40 8.52 -3.13
N GLU A 148 -11.41 9.74 -2.58
CA GLU A 148 -11.64 10.98 -3.35
C GLU A 148 -10.61 11.24 -4.46
N ARG A 149 -9.47 10.53 -4.42
CA ARG A 149 -8.30 10.71 -5.28
C ARG A 149 -7.94 9.44 -6.03
N GLU A 150 -8.77 8.40 -5.95
CA GLU A 150 -8.47 7.11 -6.54
C GLU A 150 -8.30 7.22 -8.06
N PHE A 151 -7.32 6.47 -8.56
CA PHE A 151 -7.14 6.21 -9.97
C PHE A 151 -7.11 4.72 -10.25
N ASP A 152 -8.02 4.27 -11.13
CA ASP A 152 -8.05 2.90 -11.62
C ASP A 152 -6.86 2.59 -12.55
N LEU A 153 -5.87 1.87 -12.04
CA LEU A 153 -4.69 1.46 -12.81
C LEU A 153 -5.00 0.56 -14.02
N PHE A 154 -6.20 -0.03 -14.11
CA PHE A 154 -6.61 -0.76 -15.32
C PHE A 154 -6.92 0.18 -16.49
N ARG A 155 -7.07 1.48 -16.23
CA ARG A 155 -7.19 2.54 -17.25
C ARG A 155 -5.84 2.92 -17.84
N VAL A 156 -5.10 1.91 -18.30
CA VAL A 156 -3.78 2.05 -18.94
C VAL A 156 -3.81 2.89 -20.22
N ASP A 157 -5.00 3.10 -20.79
CA ASP A 157 -5.25 4.00 -21.92
C ASP A 157 -5.02 5.47 -21.56
N LEU A 158 -5.15 5.83 -20.28
CA LEU A 158 -4.98 7.20 -19.76
C LEU A 158 -3.56 7.50 -19.28
N LEU A 159 -2.70 6.49 -19.14
CA LEU A 159 -1.33 6.63 -18.66
C LEU A 159 -0.35 6.94 -19.80
N GLU A 160 0.53 7.91 -19.59
CA GLU A 160 1.68 8.13 -20.45
C GLU A 160 2.66 6.97 -20.24
N ARG A 161 2.84 6.13 -21.26
CA ARG A 161 3.78 5.02 -21.18
C ARG A 161 5.18 5.59 -21.38
N PRO A 162 6.15 5.23 -20.52
CA PRO A 162 7.55 5.48 -20.84
C PRO A 162 7.85 4.87 -22.21
N ASP A 163 8.53 5.61 -23.08
CA ASP A 163 8.96 5.09 -24.37
C ASP A 163 9.89 3.89 -24.10
N PRO A 164 9.67 2.69 -24.66
CA PRO A 164 10.51 1.52 -24.39
C PRO A 164 12.01 1.68 -24.76
N MET A 165 12.42 2.87 -25.20
CA MET A 165 13.77 3.22 -25.66
C MET A 165 14.41 4.40 -24.89
N SER A 166 13.80 4.94 -23.83
CA SER A 166 14.39 6.02 -23.01
C SER A 166 15.15 5.51 -21.80
#